data_AF-A0A6P0YHN9-F1
#
_entry.id   AF-A0A6P0YHN9-F1
#
_cell.length_a   1.000
_cell.length_b   1.000
_cell.length_c   1.000
_cell.angle_alpha   90.00
_cell.angle_beta   90.00
_cell.angle_gamma   90.00
#
_symmetry.space_group_name_H-M   'P 1'
#
loop_
_entity.id
_entity.type
_entity.pdbx_description
1 polymer ?
#
loop_
_entity_poly.entity_id
_entity_poly.type
_entity_poly.pdbx_seq_one_letter_code
_entity_poly.pdbx_strand_id
1 'polypeptide(L)'
;ERGFGNQEFVAKIKQIVERTGAKAQINSGGTTWMQDTKEIGYVQFPSQGKTHNMNVVLKANRPGENDQYARSLLKEDFGWFEVGKPRQLDPLNRWADAYGNLEVTPPLPGYDLGRIYYGKAGEVGLNPEIVDFIKAQKIQGPPVDIDTSWLMIRHVDEIISFIPSKFGKPLMLIVSPEAGVKLLEELSLQGYGQAAINRGLSTQTTVRAALKNQKLIQHNLYLQREKLDPLIDKLKQEFNLSDDQIIQVPAMFGYSGYSWWPNMVNSVVVNGELLVSNPLGALINGRDYTQEKFRRLVADASLNINFMDDKYYQNLRGSIHDATNTTRLGKNNPFWKSLSEDIISGSRE
;
A
#
# COMPACT_ATOMS: atom_id res chain seq x y z
N GLU A 1 12.98 24.17 6.60
CA GLU A 1 11.66 23.82 7.19
C GLU A 1 11.17 22.40 6.90
N ARG A 2 11.53 21.72 5.78
CA ARG A 2 11.04 20.35 5.47
C ARG A 2 11.23 19.33 6.60
N GLY A 3 12.34 19.42 7.36
CA GLY A 3 12.65 18.48 8.43
C GLY A 3 11.92 18.69 9.76
N PHE A 4 11.11 19.75 9.95
CA PHE A 4 10.35 19.96 11.20
C PHE A 4 8.95 19.34 11.14
N GLY A 5 8.33 19.26 9.95
CA GLY A 5 6.92 18.86 9.80
C GLY A 5 6.63 17.38 10.04
N ASN A 6 7.64 16.50 10.03
CA ASN A 6 7.47 15.05 10.19
C ASN A 6 8.35 14.44 11.30
N GLN A 7 8.97 15.24 12.18
CA GLN A 7 9.90 14.74 13.19
C GLN A 7 9.25 13.76 14.15
N GLU A 8 8.08 14.11 14.69
CA GLU A 8 7.34 13.26 15.63
C GLU A 8 6.91 11.95 14.96
N PHE A 9 6.46 12.01 13.70
CA PHE A 9 6.12 10.85 12.90
C PHE A 9 7.32 9.90 12.75
N VAL A 10 8.47 10.41 12.30
CA VAL A 10 9.70 9.61 12.12
C VAL A 10 10.19 9.04 13.45
N ALA A 11 10.19 9.84 14.52
CA ALA A 11 10.61 9.40 15.85
C ALA A 11 9.72 8.27 16.38
N LYS A 12 8.40 8.35 16.18
CA LYS A 12 7.44 7.32 16.58
C LYS A 12 7.63 6.03 15.79
N ILE A 13 7.83 6.10 14.47
CA ILE A 13 8.15 4.91 13.65
C ILE A 13 9.41 4.24 14.20
N LYS A 14 10.48 5.00 14.40
CA LYS A 14 11.74 4.48 14.93
C LYS A 14 11.53 3.78 16.28
N GLN A 15 10.81 4.42 17.19
CA GLN A 15 10.51 3.87 18.51
C GLN A 15 9.75 2.54 18.44
N ILE A 16 8.76 2.42 17.56
CA ILE A 16 7.96 1.19 17.40
C ILE A 16 8.82 0.10 16.73
N VAL A 17 9.43 0.42 15.59
CA VAL A 17 10.14 -0.54 14.75
C VAL A 17 11.37 -1.10 15.46
N GLU A 18 12.19 -0.28 16.11
CA GLU A 18 13.43 -0.75 16.75
C GLU A 18 13.17 -1.70 17.93
N ARG A 19 12.02 -1.59 18.59
CA ARG A 19 11.61 -2.55 19.64
C ARG A 19 11.36 -3.96 19.12
N THR A 20 11.09 -4.10 17.83
CA THR A 20 10.87 -5.40 17.18
C THR A 20 12.17 -6.08 16.72
N GLY A 21 13.32 -5.45 16.95
CA GLY A 21 14.63 -5.91 16.46
C GLY A 21 14.93 -5.51 15.01
N ALA A 22 13.98 -4.90 14.30
CA ALA A 22 14.24 -4.31 12.98
C ALA A 22 15.04 -3.00 13.11
N LYS A 23 15.87 -2.68 12.11
CA LYS A 23 16.64 -1.43 12.06
C LYS A 23 15.86 -0.36 11.29
N ALA A 24 15.60 0.79 11.92
CA ALA A 24 15.08 1.96 11.23
C ALA A 24 16.25 2.81 10.68
N GLN A 25 16.18 3.21 9.40
CA GLN A 25 17.15 4.11 8.78
C GLN A 25 16.43 5.37 8.27
N ILE A 26 16.99 6.53 8.57
CA ILE A 26 16.45 7.82 8.17
C ILE A 26 17.36 8.40 7.09
N ASN A 27 16.81 8.66 5.91
CA ASN A 27 17.53 9.33 4.84
C ASN A 27 17.37 10.86 4.96
N SER A 28 18.16 11.47 5.84
CA SER A 28 18.12 12.90 6.11
C SER A 28 18.36 13.72 4.83
N GLY A 29 17.42 14.62 4.50
CA GLY A 29 17.48 15.43 3.28
C GLY A 29 17.07 14.70 2.00
N GLY A 30 16.67 13.43 2.10
CA GLY A 30 16.12 12.65 0.99
C GLY A 30 14.70 13.05 0.61
N THR A 31 14.13 12.26 -0.30
CA THR A 31 12.72 12.41 -0.71
C THR A 31 11.76 12.14 0.44
N THR A 32 10.59 12.77 0.38
CA THR A 32 9.47 12.50 1.30
C THR A 32 8.80 11.16 0.98
N TRP A 33 8.91 10.69 -0.27
CA TRP A 33 8.21 9.52 -0.79
C TRP A 33 9.20 8.36 -0.99
N MET A 34 9.53 7.69 0.11
CA MET A 34 10.55 6.63 0.11
C MET A 34 10.08 5.36 -0.61
N GLN A 35 8.77 5.11 -0.65
CA GLN A 35 8.18 3.97 -1.35
C GLN A 35 8.39 4.10 -2.85
N ASP A 36 8.19 5.30 -3.37
CA ASP A 36 8.18 5.57 -4.80
C ASP A 36 9.52 5.35 -5.50
N THR A 37 10.64 5.39 -4.79
CA THR A 37 11.96 5.44 -5.43
C THR A 37 12.58 4.10 -5.77
N LYS A 38 12.13 3.02 -5.15
CA LYS A 38 12.76 1.70 -5.27
C LYS A 38 11.89 0.59 -4.71
N GLU A 39 12.18 -0.63 -5.14
CA GLU A 39 11.58 -1.85 -4.63
C GLU A 39 12.71 -2.80 -4.21
N ILE A 40 12.57 -3.47 -3.06
CA ILE A 40 13.64 -4.29 -2.50
C ILE A 40 13.20 -5.75 -2.49
N GLY A 41 13.71 -6.50 -3.47
CA GLY A 41 13.57 -7.94 -3.55
C GLY A 41 14.79 -8.68 -3.04
N TYR A 42 14.94 -9.93 -3.50
CA TYR A 42 16.14 -10.74 -3.28
C TYR A 42 16.39 -11.65 -4.48
N VAL A 43 17.66 -12.00 -4.68
CA VAL A 43 18.06 -13.14 -5.50
C VAL A 43 18.46 -14.29 -4.59
N GLN A 44 18.36 -15.50 -5.10
CA GLN A 44 18.62 -16.69 -4.32
C GLN A 44 19.46 -17.69 -5.11
N PHE A 45 20.49 -18.24 -4.47
CA PHE A 45 21.40 -19.19 -5.08
C PHE A 45 21.96 -20.17 -4.03
N PRO A 46 22.38 -21.38 -4.43
CA PRO A 46 23.05 -22.29 -3.51
C PRO A 46 24.46 -21.77 -3.17
N SER A 47 24.82 -21.81 -1.89
CA SER A 47 26.15 -21.48 -1.37
C SER A 47 26.49 -22.37 -0.18
N GLN A 48 27.65 -23.02 -0.21
CA GLN A 48 28.15 -23.89 0.89
C GLN A 48 27.11 -24.92 1.39
N GLY A 49 26.37 -25.55 0.47
CA GLY A 49 25.35 -26.55 0.80
C GLY A 49 24.07 -26.00 1.42
N LYS A 50 23.89 -24.67 1.45
CA LYS A 50 22.68 -23.98 1.93
C LYS A 50 22.15 -23.04 0.86
N THR A 51 20.91 -22.59 1.04
CA THR A 51 20.33 -21.51 0.24
C THR A 51 20.80 -20.17 0.77
N HIS A 52 21.38 -19.35 -0.10
CA HIS A 52 21.78 -17.98 0.19
C HIS A 52 20.78 -17.01 -0.43
N ASN A 53 20.30 -16.05 0.36
CA ASN A 53 19.45 -14.95 -0.10
C ASN A 53 20.25 -13.67 -0.04
N MET A 54 20.39 -12.98 -1.17
CA MET A 54 21.00 -11.65 -1.23
C MET A 54 19.91 -10.65 -1.59
N ASN A 55 19.65 -9.66 -0.74
CA ASN A 55 18.71 -8.59 -1.07
C ASN A 55 19.23 -7.79 -2.27
N VAL A 56 18.32 -7.35 -3.14
CA VAL A 56 18.65 -6.55 -4.32
C VAL A 56 17.62 -5.45 -4.47
N VAL A 57 18.08 -4.21 -4.62
CA VAL A 57 17.21 -3.05 -4.87
C VAL A 57 17.08 -2.77 -6.37
N LEU A 58 15.83 -2.69 -6.83
CA LEU A 58 15.46 -2.17 -8.14
C LEU A 58 15.13 -0.69 -7.99
N LYS A 59 15.81 0.18 -8.73
CA LYS A 59 15.53 1.62 -8.73
C LYS A 59 14.36 1.96 -9.67
N ALA A 60 13.45 2.82 -9.21
CA ALA A 60 12.31 3.29 -9.99
C ALA A 60 12.69 4.23 -11.14
N ASN A 61 11.91 4.18 -12.24
CA ASN A 61 12.10 4.99 -13.45
C ASN A 61 11.46 6.40 -13.33
N ARG A 62 11.63 7.06 -12.18
CA ARG A 62 11.02 8.38 -11.94
C ARG A 62 11.86 9.50 -12.57
N PRO A 63 11.25 10.45 -13.30
CA PRO A 63 11.96 11.61 -13.82
C PRO A 63 12.30 12.61 -12.70
N GLY A 64 13.51 13.16 -12.71
CA GLY A 64 13.86 14.37 -11.95
C GLY A 64 14.22 14.20 -10.47
N GLU A 65 14.19 12.99 -9.90
CA GLU A 65 14.76 12.73 -8.57
C GLU A 65 16.12 12.04 -8.69
N ASN A 66 17.18 12.73 -8.26
CA ASN A 66 18.50 12.12 -8.09
C ASN A 66 18.50 11.29 -6.80
N ASP A 67 17.69 10.22 -6.74
CA ASP A 67 17.66 9.35 -5.57
C ASP A 67 18.93 8.48 -5.52
N GLN A 68 19.90 8.98 -4.75
CA GLN A 68 21.15 8.28 -4.46
C GLN A 68 20.97 7.23 -3.35
N TYR A 69 19.83 7.21 -2.65
CA TYR A 69 19.62 6.28 -1.54
C TYR A 69 19.48 4.83 -2.03
N ALA A 70 18.75 4.58 -3.11
CA ALA A 70 18.70 3.24 -3.69
C ALA A 70 20.12 2.71 -3.99
N ARG A 71 20.97 3.53 -4.61
CA ARG A 71 22.36 3.17 -4.92
C ARG A 71 23.23 3.02 -3.67
N SER A 72 22.98 3.80 -2.61
CA SER A 72 23.76 3.72 -1.36
C SER A 72 23.50 2.42 -0.57
N LEU A 73 22.45 1.66 -0.91
CA LEU A 73 22.23 0.33 -0.36
C LEU A 73 23.20 -0.72 -0.91
N LEU A 74 23.87 -0.47 -2.04
CA LEU A 74 24.85 -1.38 -2.62
C LEU A 74 26.04 -1.59 -1.66
N LYS A 75 26.22 -2.83 -1.22
CA LYS A 75 27.31 -3.26 -0.32
C LYS A 75 27.50 -4.77 -0.41
N GLU A 76 28.40 -5.31 0.39
CA GLU A 76 28.52 -6.77 0.57
C GLU A 76 27.15 -7.37 0.96
N ASP A 77 26.74 -8.39 0.22
CA ASP A 77 25.45 -9.07 0.38
C ASP A 77 24.20 -8.19 0.16
N PHE A 78 24.31 -7.13 -0.63
CA PHE A 78 23.18 -6.31 -1.06
C PHE A 78 23.41 -5.72 -2.46
N GLY A 79 22.66 -6.18 -3.45
CA GLY A 79 22.78 -5.75 -4.85
C GLY A 79 21.96 -4.51 -5.19
N TRP A 80 22.28 -3.86 -6.32
CA TRP A 80 21.53 -2.75 -6.90
C TRP A 80 21.50 -2.88 -8.42
N PHE A 81 20.36 -2.57 -9.05
CA PHE A 81 20.23 -2.57 -10.50
C PHE A 81 19.14 -1.60 -10.98
N GLU A 82 19.19 -1.33 -12.28
CA GLU A 82 18.22 -0.51 -13.02
C GLU A 82 17.69 -1.34 -14.20
N VAL A 83 16.42 -1.16 -14.52
CA VAL A 83 15.78 -1.73 -15.71
C VAL A 83 15.02 -0.61 -16.40
N GLY A 84 15.15 -0.54 -17.72
CA GLY A 84 14.50 0.47 -18.55
C GLY A 84 14.95 1.91 -18.28
N LYS A 85 14.27 2.87 -18.93
CA LYS A 85 14.58 4.30 -18.82
C LYS A 85 13.38 5.10 -18.30
N PRO A 86 13.60 6.17 -17.53
CA PRO A 86 12.55 7.14 -17.24
C PRO A 86 11.91 7.67 -18.52
N ARG A 87 10.59 7.82 -18.50
CA ARG A 87 9.80 8.36 -19.61
C ARG A 87 9.00 9.57 -19.15
N GLN A 88 8.64 10.43 -20.10
CA GLN A 88 7.73 11.54 -19.83
C GLN A 88 6.31 11.09 -20.10
N LEU A 89 5.47 11.19 -19.08
CA LEU A 89 4.04 10.94 -19.16
C LEU A 89 3.29 12.26 -19.03
N ASP A 90 2.02 12.26 -19.44
CA ASP A 90 1.17 13.43 -19.26
C ASP A 90 0.96 13.74 -17.76
N PRO A 91 0.54 14.97 -17.41
CA PRO A 91 0.44 15.39 -16.02
C PRO A 91 -0.46 14.52 -15.12
N LEU A 92 -1.45 13.81 -15.68
CA LEU A 92 -2.35 12.93 -14.91
C LEU A 92 -1.70 11.58 -14.59
N ASN A 93 -0.75 11.13 -15.40
CA ASN A 93 -0.12 9.81 -15.27
C ASN A 93 1.38 9.88 -14.93
N ARG A 94 1.93 11.07 -14.67
CA ARG A 94 3.35 11.32 -14.36
C ARG A 94 3.94 10.49 -13.22
N TRP A 95 3.12 9.87 -12.37
CA TRP A 95 3.55 9.05 -11.24
C TRP A 95 3.37 7.54 -11.46
N ALA A 96 2.91 7.10 -12.63
CA ALA A 96 2.65 5.67 -12.90
C ALA A 96 3.90 4.78 -12.77
N ASP A 97 5.10 5.34 -12.96
CA ASP A 97 6.40 4.65 -12.87
C ASP A 97 7.03 4.69 -11.47
N ALA A 98 6.33 5.24 -10.47
CA ALA A 98 6.73 5.18 -9.07
C ALA A 98 6.28 3.87 -8.43
N TYR A 99 7.05 3.38 -7.45
CA TYR A 99 6.89 2.01 -6.96
C TYR A 99 5.90 1.81 -5.81
N GLY A 100 5.21 2.85 -5.33
CA GLY A 100 3.89 2.65 -4.69
C GLY A 100 2.88 1.99 -5.65
N ASN A 101 3.16 2.04 -6.96
CA ASN A 101 2.41 1.34 -7.99
C ASN A 101 2.92 -0.09 -8.30
N LEU A 102 3.84 -0.65 -7.53
CA LEU A 102 4.41 -1.99 -7.75
C LEU A 102 4.42 -2.78 -6.45
N GLU A 103 3.54 -3.74 -6.32
CA GLU A 103 3.34 -4.49 -5.08
C GLU A 103 3.31 -6.00 -5.32
N VAL A 104 3.33 -6.77 -4.24
CA VAL A 104 3.28 -8.23 -4.29
C VAL A 104 2.40 -8.81 -3.20
N THR A 105 1.59 -9.79 -3.55
CA THR A 105 0.77 -10.50 -2.55
C THR A 105 1.67 -11.34 -1.64
N PRO A 106 1.19 -11.74 -0.45
CA PRO A 106 1.72 -12.90 0.25
C PRO A 106 1.58 -14.17 -0.62
N PRO A 107 2.14 -15.32 -0.19
CA PRO A 107 1.94 -16.58 -0.87
C PRO A 107 0.45 -16.91 -1.04
N LEU A 108 0.07 -17.30 -2.26
CA LEU A 108 -1.30 -17.69 -2.62
C LEU A 108 -1.30 -19.13 -3.17
N PRO A 109 -2.45 -19.82 -3.21
CA PRO A 109 -2.56 -21.13 -3.84
C PRO A 109 -2.00 -21.11 -5.27
N GLY A 110 -0.99 -21.95 -5.53
CA GLY A 110 -0.29 -22.01 -6.83
C GLY A 110 0.75 -20.90 -7.07
N TYR A 111 0.95 -19.98 -6.13
CA TYR A 111 1.92 -18.90 -6.20
C TYR A 111 2.68 -18.80 -4.87
N ASP A 112 3.64 -19.70 -4.66
CA ASP A 112 4.38 -19.83 -3.40
C ASP A 112 5.14 -18.57 -2.99
N LEU A 113 5.48 -17.71 -3.95
CA LEU A 113 6.18 -16.44 -3.74
C LEU A 113 5.25 -15.23 -3.88
N GLY A 114 3.94 -15.47 -3.97
CA GLY A 114 2.95 -14.45 -4.26
C GLY A 114 2.87 -14.08 -5.73
N ARG A 115 1.99 -13.14 -6.04
CA ARG A 115 1.82 -12.56 -7.38
C ARG A 115 2.11 -11.07 -7.34
N ILE A 116 2.86 -10.59 -8.32
CA ILE A 116 3.07 -9.15 -8.49
C ILE A 116 1.80 -8.51 -9.04
N TYR A 117 1.48 -7.31 -8.58
CA TYR A 117 0.40 -6.51 -9.10
C TYR A 117 0.79 -5.03 -9.21
N TYR A 118 0.17 -4.32 -10.13
CA TYR A 118 0.47 -2.92 -10.42
C TYR A 118 -0.75 -2.19 -11.00
N GLY A 119 -0.76 -0.87 -10.91
CA GLY A 119 -1.87 -0.03 -11.36
C GLY A 119 -1.74 0.42 -12.81
N LYS A 120 -2.90 0.55 -13.47
CA LYS A 120 -3.04 1.02 -14.85
C LYS A 120 -4.18 2.04 -14.94
N ALA A 121 -3.92 3.12 -15.68
CA ALA A 121 -4.89 4.12 -16.06
C ALA A 121 -5.18 4.03 -17.57
N GLY A 122 -6.18 3.23 -17.95
CA GLY A 122 -6.45 2.92 -19.36
C GLY A 122 -5.29 2.13 -19.96
N GLU A 123 -4.56 2.72 -20.92
CA GLU A 123 -3.36 2.11 -21.50
C GLU A 123 -2.05 2.48 -20.80
N VAL A 124 -2.08 3.40 -19.83
CA VAL A 124 -0.89 3.87 -19.12
C VAL A 124 -0.76 3.12 -17.80
N GLY A 125 0.12 2.11 -17.74
CA GLY A 125 0.50 1.43 -16.50
C GLY A 125 1.93 1.72 -16.09
N LEU A 126 2.49 0.86 -15.22
CA LEU A 126 3.90 0.82 -14.90
C LEU A 126 4.76 0.74 -16.19
N ASN A 127 6.00 1.21 -16.12
CA ASN A 127 6.93 1.24 -17.25
C ASN A 127 6.97 -0.13 -17.98
N PRO A 128 6.71 -0.20 -19.29
CA PRO A 128 6.67 -1.46 -20.03
C PRO A 128 7.95 -2.29 -19.90
N GLU A 129 9.14 -1.67 -19.84
CA GLU A 129 10.40 -2.40 -19.67
C GLU A 129 10.48 -3.06 -18.28
N ILE A 130 9.89 -2.43 -17.25
CA ILE A 130 9.75 -3.02 -15.91
C ILE A 130 8.74 -4.17 -15.93
N VAL A 131 7.59 -4.00 -16.60
CA VAL A 131 6.58 -5.04 -16.73
C VAL A 131 7.15 -6.27 -17.46
N ASP A 132 7.90 -6.07 -18.53
CA ASP A 132 8.55 -7.15 -19.29
C ASP A 132 9.63 -7.84 -18.45
N PHE A 133 10.42 -7.08 -17.69
CA PHE A 133 11.38 -7.65 -16.74
C PHE A 133 10.69 -8.50 -15.66
N ILE A 134 9.58 -8.03 -15.07
CA ILE A 134 8.80 -8.77 -14.08
C ILE A 134 8.26 -10.07 -14.68
N LYS A 135 7.67 -10.01 -15.88
CA LYS A 135 7.19 -11.19 -16.61
C LYS A 135 8.32 -12.20 -16.85
N ALA A 136 9.52 -11.71 -17.22
CA ALA A 136 10.69 -12.55 -17.43
C ALA A 136 11.17 -13.28 -16.16
N GLN A 137 10.82 -12.81 -14.95
CA GLN A 137 11.14 -13.52 -13.71
C GLN A 137 10.28 -14.77 -13.50
N LYS A 138 9.08 -14.83 -14.12
CA LYS A 138 8.11 -15.95 -14.13
C LYS A 138 7.48 -16.32 -12.77
N ILE A 139 8.28 -16.44 -11.71
CA ILE A 139 7.91 -17.07 -10.43
C ILE A 139 6.86 -16.34 -9.60
N GLN A 140 6.62 -15.05 -9.89
CA GLN A 140 5.56 -14.23 -9.29
C GLN A 140 4.60 -13.68 -10.36
N GLY A 141 4.65 -14.25 -11.58
CA GLY A 141 3.86 -13.84 -12.73
C GLY A 141 2.78 -14.88 -13.13
N PRO A 142 1.87 -14.52 -14.05
CA PRO A 142 1.79 -13.21 -14.71
C PRO A 142 1.34 -12.11 -13.74
N PRO A 143 1.87 -10.86 -13.87
CA PRO A 143 1.51 -9.77 -12.98
C PRO A 143 0.06 -9.31 -13.25
N VAL A 144 -0.65 -8.96 -12.18
CA VAL A 144 -2.05 -8.53 -12.26
C VAL A 144 -2.12 -7.01 -12.36
N ASP A 145 -2.78 -6.51 -13.39
CA ASP A 145 -3.05 -5.08 -13.55
C ASP A 145 -4.32 -4.66 -12.77
N ILE A 146 -4.34 -3.46 -12.22
CA ILE A 146 -5.45 -2.94 -11.42
C ILE A 146 -5.86 -1.57 -11.97
N ASP A 147 -7.16 -1.32 -12.14
CA ASP A 147 -7.65 -0.01 -12.58
C ASP A 147 -7.43 1.05 -11.48
N THR A 148 -6.40 1.87 -11.64
CA THR A 148 -6.09 3.02 -10.79
C THR A 148 -6.41 4.35 -11.49
N SER A 149 -7.11 4.34 -12.64
CA SER A 149 -7.45 5.50 -13.49
C SER A 149 -8.33 6.56 -12.82
N TRP A 150 -8.82 6.29 -11.61
CA TRP A 150 -9.67 7.19 -10.85
C TRP A 150 -8.96 7.84 -9.65
N LEU A 151 -7.77 7.35 -9.27
CA LEU A 151 -6.96 7.87 -8.16
C LEU A 151 -6.09 9.04 -8.58
N MET A 152 -5.85 10.00 -7.68
CA MET A 152 -5.00 11.15 -8.01
C MET A 152 -3.55 10.76 -8.34
N ILE A 153 -2.99 9.81 -7.59
CA ILE A 153 -1.58 9.40 -7.71
C ILE A 153 -1.41 8.19 -8.65
N ARG A 154 -2.48 7.39 -8.81
CA ARG A 154 -2.56 6.21 -9.72
C ARG A 154 -1.89 4.96 -9.16
N HIS A 155 -1.70 4.86 -7.84
CA HIS A 155 -0.95 3.76 -7.22
C HIS A 155 -1.87 2.70 -6.61
N VAL A 156 -1.38 1.47 -6.53
CA VAL A 156 -2.15 0.34 -5.98
C VAL A 156 -2.13 0.30 -4.46
N ASP A 157 -1.08 0.81 -3.83
CA ASP A 157 -0.97 0.90 -2.37
C ASP A 157 -1.96 1.90 -1.75
N GLU A 158 -2.51 2.82 -2.54
CA GLU A 158 -3.63 3.68 -2.17
C GLU A 158 -4.92 2.86 -1.92
N ILE A 159 -5.03 1.64 -2.45
CA ILE A 159 -6.30 0.91 -2.46
C ILE A 159 -6.22 -0.52 -1.97
N ILE A 160 -5.05 -1.16 -1.97
CA ILE A 160 -4.85 -2.55 -1.57
C ILE A 160 -3.63 -2.67 -0.64
N SER A 161 -3.77 -3.45 0.42
CA SER A 161 -2.66 -3.89 1.27
C SER A 161 -2.93 -5.31 1.78
N PHE A 162 -1.88 -6.01 2.21
CA PHE A 162 -2.00 -7.35 2.78
C PHE A 162 -1.44 -7.40 4.20
N ILE A 163 -2.18 -8.06 5.08
CA ILE A 163 -1.79 -8.27 6.47
C ILE A 163 -1.85 -9.76 6.83
N PRO A 164 -0.97 -10.27 7.71
CA PRO A 164 -1.07 -11.65 8.21
C PRO A 164 -2.37 -11.88 8.99
N SER A 165 -2.77 -13.15 9.09
CA SER A 165 -3.90 -13.62 9.92
C SER A 165 -3.44 -14.64 10.96
N LYS A 166 -4.18 -14.73 12.06
CA LYS A 166 -4.11 -15.82 13.04
C LYS A 166 -4.37 -17.20 12.42
N PHE A 167 -5.12 -17.26 11.33
CA PHE A 167 -5.56 -18.50 10.70
C PHE A 167 -4.68 -18.96 9.54
N GLY A 168 -3.50 -18.34 9.37
CA GLY A 168 -2.48 -18.73 8.38
C GLY A 168 -2.73 -18.23 6.96
N LYS A 169 -3.99 -17.97 6.56
CA LYS A 169 -4.31 -17.31 5.28
C LYS A 169 -4.18 -15.78 5.39
N PRO A 170 -3.58 -15.07 4.43
CA PRO A 170 -3.47 -13.62 4.49
C PRO A 170 -4.84 -12.94 4.38
N LEU A 171 -4.96 -11.76 4.96
CA LEU A 171 -6.10 -10.86 4.81
C LEU A 171 -5.72 -9.75 3.83
N MET A 172 -6.55 -9.51 2.82
CA MET A 172 -6.45 -8.38 1.91
C MET A 172 -7.29 -7.23 2.45
N LEU A 173 -6.64 -6.12 2.76
CA LEU A 173 -7.30 -4.84 3.01
C LEU A 173 -7.58 -4.17 1.67
N ILE A 174 -8.80 -3.73 1.45
CA ILE A 174 -9.18 -2.92 0.30
C ILE A 174 -10.02 -1.73 0.76
N VAL A 175 -9.79 -0.56 0.15
CA VAL A 175 -10.60 0.62 0.48
C VAL A 175 -12.07 0.40 0.12
N SER A 176 -12.97 0.93 0.93
CA SER A 176 -14.41 0.91 0.66
C SER A 176 -15.02 2.29 0.87
N PRO A 177 -15.22 3.05 -0.23
CA PRO A 177 -16.00 4.29 -0.25
C PRO A 177 -17.39 4.14 0.37
N GLU A 178 -18.07 3.02 0.12
CA GLU A 178 -19.40 2.76 0.68
C GLU A 178 -19.35 2.53 2.19
N ALA A 179 -18.37 1.78 2.71
CA ALA A 179 -18.18 1.62 4.14
C ALA A 179 -17.83 2.95 4.83
N GLY A 180 -17.14 3.86 4.13
CA GLY A 180 -16.91 5.24 4.59
C GLY A 180 -18.20 6.04 4.73
N VAL A 181 -19.09 5.98 3.74
CA VAL A 181 -20.43 6.61 3.81
C VAL A 181 -21.25 6.01 4.95
N LYS A 182 -21.33 4.68 5.05
CA LYS A 182 -22.04 3.97 6.12
C LYS A 182 -21.51 4.34 7.51
N LEU A 183 -20.20 4.52 7.67
CA LEU A 183 -19.61 4.99 8.92
C LEU A 183 -20.12 6.38 9.33
N LEU A 184 -20.30 7.30 8.38
CA LEU A 184 -20.88 8.62 8.66
C LEU A 184 -22.37 8.51 9.04
N GLU A 185 -23.12 7.66 8.34
CA GLU A 185 -24.53 7.39 8.65
C GLU A 185 -24.70 6.80 10.05
N GLU A 186 -23.88 5.80 10.41
CA GLU A 186 -23.82 5.20 11.75
C GLU A 186 -23.60 6.26 12.84
N LEU A 187 -22.62 7.16 12.65
CA LEU A 187 -22.33 8.25 13.58
C LEU A 187 -23.52 9.21 13.70
N SER A 188 -24.16 9.56 12.57
CA SER A 188 -25.32 10.45 12.56
C SER A 188 -26.52 9.85 13.29
N LEU A 189 -26.82 8.56 13.04
CA LEU A 189 -27.90 7.82 13.69
C LEU A 189 -27.71 7.72 15.21
N GLN A 190 -26.46 7.63 15.67
CA GLN A 190 -26.11 7.62 17.10
C GLN A 190 -26.12 9.03 17.74
N GLY A 191 -26.54 10.06 17.01
CA GLY A 191 -26.64 11.44 17.51
C GLY A 191 -25.35 12.25 17.40
N TYR A 192 -24.28 11.70 16.81
CA TYR A 192 -22.97 12.35 16.68
C TYR A 192 -22.82 13.20 15.41
N GLY A 193 -23.93 13.69 14.84
CA GLY A 193 -23.92 14.50 13.63
C GLY A 193 -23.07 15.79 13.73
N GLN A 194 -22.83 16.33 14.93
CA GLN A 194 -21.97 17.51 15.13
C GLN A 194 -20.50 17.17 15.38
N ALA A 195 -20.14 15.90 15.51
CA ALA A 195 -18.76 15.51 15.75
C ALA A 195 -17.88 15.88 14.55
N ALA A 196 -16.70 16.42 14.84
CA ALA A 196 -15.71 16.77 13.83
C ALA A 196 -15.02 15.51 13.28
N ILE A 197 -14.88 15.45 11.96
CA ILE A 197 -14.09 14.48 11.21
C ILE A 197 -13.03 15.24 10.40
N ASN A 198 -12.02 14.52 9.90
CA ASN A 198 -10.84 15.13 9.24
C ASN A 198 -10.17 16.17 10.15
N ARG A 199 -10.10 15.85 11.46
CA ARG A 199 -9.67 16.79 12.50
C ARG A 199 -8.26 17.30 12.24
N GLY A 200 -8.09 18.62 12.21
CA GLY A 200 -6.80 19.28 11.95
C GLY A 200 -6.34 19.26 10.49
N LEU A 201 -7.17 18.77 9.56
CA LEU A 201 -6.93 18.84 8.13
C LEU A 201 -7.65 20.04 7.50
N SER A 202 -7.23 20.45 6.31
CA SER A 202 -7.94 21.46 5.51
C SER A 202 -9.36 21.02 5.10
N THR A 203 -9.62 19.71 5.11
CA THR A 203 -10.92 19.09 4.84
C THR A 203 -11.77 18.88 6.11
N GLN A 204 -11.38 19.45 7.25
CA GLN A 204 -12.14 19.33 8.51
C GLN A 204 -13.60 19.74 8.31
N THR A 205 -14.52 18.87 8.76
CA THR A 205 -15.96 19.11 8.69
C THR A 205 -16.68 18.35 9.80
N THR A 206 -18.01 18.44 9.86
CA THR A 206 -18.83 17.61 10.75
C THR A 206 -19.47 16.46 10.00
N VAL A 207 -19.81 15.37 10.70
CA VAL A 207 -20.54 14.23 10.15
C VAL A 207 -21.81 14.69 9.40
N ARG A 208 -22.60 15.59 9.99
CA ARG A 208 -23.83 16.13 9.38
C ARG A 208 -23.53 16.92 8.12
N ALA A 209 -22.50 17.76 8.12
CA ALA A 209 -22.14 18.55 6.94
C ALA A 209 -21.63 17.66 5.81
N ALA A 210 -20.87 16.62 6.12
CA ALA A 210 -20.43 15.60 5.16
C ALA A 210 -21.61 14.88 4.51
N LEU A 211 -22.55 14.37 5.31
CA LEU A 211 -23.76 13.67 4.81
C LEU A 211 -24.69 14.59 4.01
N LYS A 212 -24.76 15.88 4.36
CA LYS A 212 -25.53 16.87 3.57
C LYS A 212 -24.95 17.13 2.19
N ASN A 213 -23.67 16.81 1.96
CA ASN A 213 -23.05 16.95 0.65
C ASN A 213 -23.41 15.74 -0.23
N GLN A 214 -24.63 15.75 -0.78
CA GLN A 214 -25.15 14.65 -1.60
C GLN A 214 -24.23 14.30 -2.79
N LYS A 215 -23.54 15.28 -3.38
CA LYS A 215 -22.60 15.04 -4.48
C LYS A 215 -21.39 14.22 -4.03
N LEU A 216 -20.84 14.52 -2.85
CA LEU A 216 -19.71 13.76 -2.29
C LEU A 216 -20.13 12.32 -1.97
N ILE A 217 -21.32 12.15 -1.39
CA ILE A 217 -21.88 10.83 -1.08
C ILE A 217 -22.09 10.03 -2.36
N GLN A 218 -22.79 10.59 -3.35
CA GLN A 218 -23.05 9.94 -4.64
C GLN A 218 -21.75 9.60 -5.38
N HIS A 219 -20.74 10.49 -5.32
CA HIS A 219 -19.42 10.21 -5.90
C HIS A 219 -18.76 8.99 -5.26
N ASN A 220 -18.79 8.88 -3.93
CA ASN A 220 -18.19 7.74 -3.23
C ASN A 220 -18.97 6.43 -3.46
N LEU A 221 -20.30 6.47 -3.46
CA LEU A 221 -21.12 5.31 -3.80
C LEU A 221 -20.89 4.85 -5.26
N TYR A 222 -20.70 5.81 -6.18
CA TYR A 222 -20.30 5.51 -7.56
C TYR A 222 -18.92 4.85 -7.60
N LEU A 223 -17.93 5.37 -6.88
CA LEU A 223 -16.60 4.76 -6.84
C LEU A 223 -16.65 3.32 -6.31
N GLN A 224 -17.39 3.06 -5.23
CA GLN A 224 -17.59 1.68 -4.76
C GLN A 224 -18.13 0.80 -5.90
N ARG A 225 -19.29 1.17 -6.45
CA ARG A 225 -20.02 0.35 -7.41
C ARG A 225 -19.27 0.11 -8.72
N GLU A 226 -18.63 1.15 -9.25
CA GLU A 226 -18.08 1.13 -10.61
C GLU A 226 -16.57 0.81 -10.64
N LYS A 227 -15.87 0.99 -9.50
CA LYS A 227 -14.42 0.80 -9.42
C LYS A 227 -14.03 -0.30 -8.44
N LEU A 228 -14.56 -0.30 -7.22
CA LEU A 228 -14.11 -1.24 -6.20
C LEU A 228 -14.83 -2.58 -6.26
N ASP A 229 -16.14 -2.64 -6.52
CA ASP A 229 -16.86 -3.91 -6.58
C ASP A 229 -16.34 -4.82 -7.72
N PRO A 230 -16.16 -4.33 -8.97
CA PRO A 230 -15.58 -5.15 -10.04
C PRO A 230 -14.13 -5.52 -9.76
N LEU A 231 -13.37 -4.63 -9.10
CA LEU A 231 -12.01 -4.92 -8.69
C LEU A 231 -11.98 -6.04 -7.65
N ILE A 232 -12.83 -6.00 -6.63
CA ILE A 232 -12.93 -7.06 -5.62
C ILE A 232 -13.23 -8.41 -6.29
N ASP A 233 -14.16 -8.46 -7.23
CA ASP A 233 -14.47 -9.69 -7.98
C ASP A 233 -13.28 -10.17 -8.82
N LYS A 234 -12.57 -9.27 -9.51
CA LYS A 234 -11.33 -9.59 -10.21
C LYS A 234 -10.28 -10.17 -9.25
N LEU A 235 -10.03 -9.53 -8.11
CA LEU A 235 -9.02 -9.97 -7.15
C LEU A 235 -9.38 -11.29 -6.48
N LYS A 236 -10.66 -11.58 -6.23
CA LYS A 236 -11.10 -12.91 -5.76
C LYS A 236 -10.69 -14.00 -6.74
N GLN A 237 -10.86 -13.76 -8.05
CA GLN A 237 -10.50 -14.71 -9.09
C GLN A 237 -8.99 -14.82 -9.26
N GLU A 238 -8.30 -13.69 -9.46
CA GLU A 238 -6.85 -13.64 -9.72
C GLU A 238 -6.02 -14.14 -8.54
N PHE A 239 -6.44 -13.86 -7.31
CA PHE A 239 -5.71 -14.21 -6.10
C PHE A 239 -6.29 -15.43 -5.36
N ASN A 240 -7.36 -16.03 -5.89
CA ASN A 240 -8.06 -17.16 -5.27
C ASN A 240 -8.41 -16.90 -3.79
N LEU A 241 -9.01 -15.73 -3.53
CA LEU A 241 -9.39 -15.28 -2.19
C LEU A 241 -10.87 -15.54 -1.93
N SER A 242 -11.18 -15.99 -0.71
CA SER A 242 -12.55 -16.08 -0.21
C SER A 242 -12.97 -14.79 0.51
N ASP A 243 -14.28 -14.60 0.68
CA ASP A 243 -14.83 -13.36 1.27
C ASP A 243 -14.30 -13.06 2.68
N ASP A 244 -14.03 -14.09 3.49
CA ASP A 244 -13.44 -13.96 4.83
C ASP A 244 -12.00 -13.45 4.82
N GLN A 245 -11.32 -13.49 3.67
CA GLN A 245 -9.99 -12.92 3.51
C GLN A 245 -10.02 -11.46 3.07
N ILE A 246 -11.18 -10.89 2.74
CA ILE A 246 -11.30 -9.54 2.18
C ILE A 246 -11.92 -8.59 3.20
N ILE A 247 -11.11 -7.62 3.65
CA ILE A 247 -11.54 -6.61 4.60
C ILE A 247 -11.72 -5.29 3.86
N GLN A 248 -12.97 -4.89 3.73
CA GLN A 248 -13.36 -3.58 3.22
C GLN A 248 -13.18 -2.51 4.30
N VAL A 249 -12.16 -1.67 4.15
CA VAL A 249 -11.77 -0.64 5.11
C VAL A 249 -12.47 0.68 4.78
N PRO A 250 -13.18 1.32 5.74
CA PRO A 250 -13.84 2.60 5.51
C PRO A 250 -12.89 3.68 4.99
N ALA A 251 -13.14 4.13 3.77
CA ALA A 251 -12.41 5.20 3.10
C ALA A 251 -13.40 6.13 2.41
N MET A 252 -13.01 7.37 2.12
CA MET A 252 -13.76 8.25 1.21
C MET A 252 -12.77 9.03 0.37
N PHE A 253 -13.17 9.39 -0.84
CA PHE A 253 -12.35 10.10 -1.81
C PHE A 253 -13.00 11.41 -2.23
N GLY A 254 -12.16 12.41 -2.47
CA GLY A 254 -12.58 13.65 -3.11
C GLY A 254 -12.67 13.51 -4.62
N TYR A 255 -13.33 14.48 -5.28
CA TYR A 255 -13.67 14.40 -6.71
C TYR A 255 -12.49 14.22 -7.68
N SER A 256 -11.27 14.58 -7.26
CA SER A 256 -10.06 14.39 -8.05
C SER A 256 -9.27 13.11 -7.69
N GLY A 257 -9.88 12.19 -6.93
CA GLY A 257 -9.30 10.88 -6.63
C GLY A 257 -8.32 10.85 -5.46
N TYR A 258 -8.24 11.90 -4.65
CA TYR A 258 -7.41 11.89 -3.43
C TYR A 258 -8.20 11.32 -2.25
N SER A 259 -7.51 10.63 -1.32
CA SER A 259 -8.13 10.18 -0.08
C SER A 259 -8.59 11.38 0.77
N TRP A 260 -9.88 11.44 1.07
CA TRP A 260 -10.51 12.59 1.73
C TRP A 260 -10.10 12.72 3.21
N TRP A 261 -9.74 11.59 3.82
CA TRP A 261 -9.10 11.45 5.13
C TRP A 261 -7.89 10.53 5.05
N PRO A 262 -7.02 10.47 6.08
CA PRO A 262 -5.83 9.62 6.06
C PRO A 262 -6.18 8.15 5.81
N ASN A 263 -5.49 7.54 4.86
CA ASN A 263 -5.89 6.26 4.29
C ASN A 263 -5.34 5.09 5.10
N MET A 264 -6.21 4.38 5.80
CA MET A 264 -5.80 3.26 6.65
C MET A 264 -5.34 2.01 5.86
N VAL A 265 -5.61 1.93 4.56
CA VAL A 265 -5.13 0.81 3.72
C VAL A 265 -3.65 1.00 3.35
N ASN A 266 -3.23 2.23 3.06
CA ASN A 266 -1.85 2.61 2.76
C ASN A 266 -0.99 2.55 4.04
N SER A 267 -0.71 1.33 4.49
CA SER A 267 -0.20 0.97 5.80
C SER A 267 0.98 0.01 5.71
N VAL A 268 1.77 -0.11 6.78
CA VAL A 268 3.02 -0.87 6.78
C VAL A 268 3.02 -1.88 7.92
N VAL A 269 3.28 -3.15 7.60
CA VAL A 269 3.50 -4.21 8.61
C VAL A 269 5.00 -4.43 8.82
N VAL A 270 5.45 -4.34 10.08
CA VAL A 270 6.82 -4.65 10.49
C VAL A 270 6.79 -5.52 11.75
N ASN A 271 7.23 -6.78 11.64
CA ASN A 271 7.43 -7.70 12.77
C ASN A 271 6.29 -7.74 13.81
N GLY A 272 5.04 -7.82 13.33
CA GLY A 272 3.85 -7.87 14.20
C GLY A 272 3.23 -6.51 14.55
N GLU A 273 3.90 -5.41 14.19
CA GLU A 273 3.38 -4.06 14.33
C GLU A 273 2.75 -3.61 13.00
N LEU A 274 1.49 -3.19 13.03
CA LEU A 274 0.81 -2.51 11.92
C LEU A 274 0.88 -1.01 12.16
N LEU A 275 1.65 -0.31 11.33
CA LEU A 275 1.70 1.14 11.30
C LEU A 275 0.66 1.64 10.30
N VAL A 276 -0.37 2.32 10.80
CA VAL A 276 -1.54 2.71 10.01
C VAL A 276 -1.80 4.20 10.21
N SER A 277 -2.23 4.90 9.15
CA SER A 277 -2.61 6.31 9.24
C SER A 277 -3.69 6.54 10.29
N ASN A 278 -3.55 7.58 11.10
CA ASN A 278 -4.59 8.00 12.02
C ASN A 278 -5.72 8.64 11.20
N PRO A 279 -6.95 8.08 11.17
CA PRO A 279 -8.02 8.59 10.30
C PRO A 279 -8.56 9.96 10.73
N LEU A 280 -8.21 10.46 11.92
CA LEU A 280 -8.65 11.76 12.45
C LEU A 280 -10.19 11.89 12.43
N GLY A 281 -10.89 10.78 12.70
CA GLY A 281 -12.34 10.65 12.71
C GLY A 281 -13.00 11.24 13.95
N ALA A 282 -14.28 11.00 14.14
CA ALA A 282 -15.05 11.55 15.26
C ALA A 282 -14.57 11.01 16.62
N LEU A 283 -14.39 11.91 17.60
CA LEU A 283 -14.13 11.52 18.99
C LEU A 283 -15.44 11.26 19.73
N ILE A 284 -15.63 10.03 20.20
CA ILE A 284 -16.73 9.62 21.06
C ILE A 284 -16.13 9.22 22.41
N ASN A 285 -16.48 9.96 23.47
CA ASN A 285 -15.92 9.77 24.83
C ASN A 285 -14.38 9.74 24.83
N GLY A 286 -13.75 10.61 24.04
CA GLY A 286 -12.30 10.72 23.93
C GLY A 286 -11.61 9.68 23.04
N ARG A 287 -12.35 8.73 22.44
CA ARG A 287 -11.81 7.71 21.52
C ARG A 287 -12.23 7.98 20.08
N ASP A 288 -11.32 7.75 19.14
CA ASP A 288 -11.62 7.90 17.72
C ASP A 288 -12.46 6.72 17.22
N TYR A 289 -13.68 7.00 16.78
CA TYR A 289 -14.63 5.96 16.36
C TYR A 289 -14.12 5.15 15.16
N THR A 290 -13.46 5.81 14.21
CA THR A 290 -12.94 5.16 13.00
C THR A 290 -11.77 4.23 13.34
N GLN A 291 -10.89 4.64 14.26
CA GLN A 291 -9.84 3.76 14.79
C GLN A 291 -10.43 2.50 15.45
N GLU A 292 -11.45 2.66 16.30
CA GLU A 292 -12.10 1.53 16.97
C GLU A 292 -12.80 0.59 15.97
N LYS A 293 -13.43 1.14 14.92
CA LYS A 293 -14.01 0.35 13.83
C LYS A 293 -12.92 -0.44 13.10
N PHE A 294 -11.80 0.19 12.75
CA PHE A 294 -10.68 -0.47 12.10
C PHE A 294 -10.11 -1.61 12.95
N ARG A 295 -9.87 -1.38 14.25
CA ARG A 295 -9.41 -2.43 15.19
C ARG A 295 -10.31 -3.66 15.18
N ARG A 296 -11.63 -3.47 15.07
CA ARG A 296 -12.59 -4.59 14.99
C ARG A 296 -12.52 -5.31 13.65
N LEU A 297 -12.40 -4.57 12.55
CA LEU A 297 -12.32 -5.14 11.20
C LEU A 297 -11.10 -6.05 11.04
N VAL A 298 -9.94 -5.66 11.60
CA VAL A 298 -8.70 -6.42 11.49
C VAL A 298 -8.40 -7.28 12.72
N ALA A 299 -9.40 -7.62 13.54
CA ALA A 299 -9.21 -8.35 14.79
C ALA A 299 -8.55 -9.73 14.60
N ASP A 300 -8.72 -10.33 13.43
CA ASP A 300 -8.15 -11.62 13.06
C ASP A 300 -6.68 -11.56 12.63
N ALA A 301 -6.11 -10.37 12.46
CA ALA A 301 -4.74 -10.19 11.96
C ALA A 301 -3.63 -10.52 12.97
N SER A 302 -3.94 -10.54 14.28
CA SER A 302 -2.93 -10.69 15.34
C SER A 302 -1.82 -9.62 15.34
N LEU A 303 -2.13 -8.40 14.92
CA LEU A 303 -1.18 -7.30 14.86
C LEU A 303 -1.39 -6.29 15.98
N ASN A 304 -0.29 -5.70 16.44
CA ASN A 304 -0.30 -4.52 17.28
C ASN A 304 -0.55 -3.29 16.39
N ILE A 305 -1.74 -2.70 16.51
CA ILE A 305 -2.17 -1.60 15.63
C ILE A 305 -1.75 -0.26 16.22
N ASN A 306 -0.87 0.43 15.50
CA ASN A 306 -0.32 1.73 15.83
C ASN A 306 -0.84 2.80 14.87
N PHE A 307 -1.75 3.64 15.36
CA PHE A 307 -2.20 4.80 14.59
C PHE A 307 -1.15 5.92 14.62
N MET A 308 -0.74 6.35 13.44
CA MET A 308 0.35 7.28 13.20
C MET A 308 -0.19 8.64 12.79
N ASP A 309 0.32 9.72 13.40
CA ASP A 309 -0.02 11.06 12.96
C ASP A 309 0.79 11.40 11.69
N ASP A 310 0.18 11.14 10.54
CA ASP A 310 0.74 11.34 9.21
C ASP A 310 0.12 12.56 8.50
N LYS A 311 -0.47 13.52 9.25
CA LYS A 311 -1.09 14.74 8.69
C LYS A 311 -0.20 15.47 7.68
N TYR A 312 1.10 15.51 7.92
CA TYR A 312 2.08 16.10 7.00
C TYR A 312 2.00 15.45 5.62
N TYR A 313 1.99 14.12 5.56
CA TYR A 313 1.89 13.34 4.33
C TYR A 313 0.48 13.42 3.72
N GLN A 314 -0.57 13.36 4.53
CA GLN A 314 -1.96 13.51 4.06
C GLN A 314 -2.19 14.84 3.33
N ASN A 315 -1.64 15.94 3.86
CA ASN A 315 -1.74 17.25 3.21
C ASN A 315 -1.00 17.30 1.86
N LEU A 316 -0.01 16.44 1.68
CA LEU A 316 0.73 16.25 0.42
C LEU A 316 0.14 15.15 -0.47
N ARG A 317 -1.03 14.59 -0.09
CA ARG A 317 -1.75 13.52 -0.81
C ARG A 317 -1.09 12.14 -0.74
N GLY A 318 -0.40 11.85 0.36
CA GLY A 318 0.11 10.51 0.66
C GLY A 318 -0.17 10.08 2.10
N SER A 319 0.37 8.94 2.49
CA SER A 319 0.16 8.27 3.78
C SER A 319 1.46 7.61 4.25
N ILE A 320 1.39 6.79 5.30
CA ILE A 320 2.57 6.20 5.92
C ILE A 320 3.33 5.22 5.01
N HIS A 321 2.62 4.46 4.16
CA HIS A 321 3.29 3.54 3.24
C HIS A 321 4.15 4.33 2.25
N ASP A 322 3.58 5.33 1.59
CA ASP A 322 4.28 6.22 0.64
C ASP A 322 5.56 6.85 1.24
N ALA A 323 5.49 7.19 2.54
CA ALA A 323 6.56 7.84 3.28
C ALA A 323 7.73 6.91 3.64
N THR A 324 7.54 5.59 3.57
CA THR A 324 8.48 4.58 4.06
C THR A 324 8.80 3.56 2.99
N ASN A 325 9.75 2.66 3.27
CA ASN A 325 10.03 1.49 2.44
C ASN A 325 10.69 0.45 3.33
N THR A 326 10.56 -0.84 3.02
CA THR A 326 11.00 -1.92 3.91
C THR A 326 11.93 -2.91 3.20
N THR A 327 13.00 -3.31 3.88
CA THR A 327 13.77 -4.49 3.51
C THR A 327 13.24 -5.68 4.30
N ARG A 328 12.78 -6.72 3.62
CA ARG A 328 12.24 -7.94 4.23
C ARG A 328 13.17 -9.13 3.97
N LEU A 329 13.09 -10.14 4.83
CA LEU A 329 13.81 -11.40 4.65
C LEU A 329 13.23 -12.17 3.46
N GLY A 330 14.10 -12.69 2.61
CA GLY A 330 13.71 -13.64 1.55
C GLY A 330 13.26 -14.98 2.14
N LYS A 331 12.52 -15.78 1.35
CA LYS A 331 12.12 -17.11 1.80
C LYS A 331 13.33 -18.04 1.91
N ASN A 332 13.35 -18.87 2.94
CA ASN A 332 14.39 -19.90 3.08
C ASN A 332 14.21 -21.07 2.10
N ASN A 333 12.98 -21.29 1.62
CA ASN A 333 12.70 -22.33 0.63
C ASN A 333 13.25 -21.91 -0.73
N PRO A 334 13.96 -22.81 -1.45
CA PRO A 334 14.46 -22.48 -2.77
C PRO A 334 13.34 -22.23 -3.78
N PHE A 335 13.37 -21.10 -4.50
CA PHE A 335 12.36 -20.75 -5.49
C PHE A 335 12.26 -21.77 -6.61
N TRP A 336 13.38 -22.44 -6.95
CA TRP A 336 13.40 -23.46 -7.99
C TRP A 336 12.60 -24.72 -7.63
N LYS A 337 12.20 -24.89 -6.36
CA LYS A 337 11.23 -25.93 -5.98
C LYS A 337 9.79 -25.57 -6.34
N SER A 338 9.51 -24.29 -6.57
CA SER A 338 8.21 -23.78 -7.01
C SER A 338 8.13 -23.63 -8.53
N LEU A 339 9.19 -23.96 -9.27
CA LEU A 339 9.17 -24.03 -10.74
C LEU A 339 8.49 -25.34 -11.15
N SER A 340 7.27 -25.24 -11.69
CA SER A 340 6.63 -26.36 -12.41
C SER A 340 7.11 -26.41 -13.87
N GLU A 341 6.92 -27.55 -14.55
CA GLU A 341 7.18 -27.67 -15.99
C GLU A 341 6.40 -26.61 -16.79
N ASP A 342 5.21 -26.21 -16.35
CA ASP A 342 4.41 -25.14 -16.98
C ASP A 342 5.05 -23.75 -16.85
N ILE A 343 5.64 -23.44 -15.69
CA ILE A 343 6.37 -22.18 -15.49
C ILE A 343 7.66 -22.18 -16.33
N ILE A 344 8.33 -23.32 -16.41
CA ILE A 344 9.55 -23.47 -17.19
C ILE A 344 9.25 -23.31 -18.69
N SER A 345 8.21 -23.99 -19.19
CA SER A 345 7.80 -23.98 -20.60
C SER A 345 7.08 -22.69 -21.04
N GLY A 346 6.58 -21.89 -20.08
CA GLY A 346 5.87 -20.64 -20.35
C GLY A 346 4.40 -20.82 -20.73
N SER A 347 3.81 -21.97 -20.41
CA SER A 347 2.40 -22.30 -20.71
C SER A 347 1.39 -21.74 -19.70
N ARG A 348 1.87 -21.16 -18.59
CA ARG A 348 1.02 -20.53 -17.58
C ARG A 348 0.67 -19.10 -18.01
N GLU A 349 -0.31 -18.99 -18.92
CA GLU A 349 -0.94 -17.72 -19.31
C GLU A 349 -1.98 -17.25 -18.29
#